data_AF-A0A5P8K731-F1
#
_entry.id   AF-A0A5P8K731-F1
#
_cell.length_a   1.000
_cell.length_b   1.000
_cell.length_c   1.000
_cell.angle_alpha   90.00
_cell.angle_beta   90.00
_cell.angle_gamma   90.00
#
_symmetry.space_group_name_H-M   'P 1'
#
loop_
_entity.id
_entity.type
_entity.pdbx_description
1 polymer ?
#
loop_
_entity_poly.entity_id
_entity_poly.type
_entity_poly.pdbx_seq_one_letter_code
_entity_poly.pdbx_strand_id
1 'polypeptide(L)'
;MNHPTSGTGPTGTGTGTDSETESETETGAGVAGEHGADTGQLLREAFAEAAYGFTPPPVPLEAIERDGRRRRRRRRTAAVGAGCGLLLIPLVVALTLRPDDPSSTVQPMAPPQASADRSPSPTPTPTSTPTPTRSSESTGGSGSTGATGVFTPGAGQVRIVAVDERVTTEQGTELWLTEDGKHWRDPDPDTGAFGPDEFRSLVDGNLDTTEPGLTMQGSGSATSGYTVHGLFYGVRTAAAGVRITAYDGTVVDGTVLRLRGDTGWGVYYGHVKVPEELARSLDFQDPVHEVAVYDANGKVIAEMDFGP
;
A
#
# COMPACT_ATOMS: atom_id res chain seq x y z
N MET A 1 26.11 -8.27 -45.42
CA MET A 1 25.27 -7.95 -46.59
C MET A 1 24.08 -8.90 -46.59
N ASN A 2 22.88 -8.39 -46.33
CA ASN A 2 21.59 -9.03 -46.64
C ASN A 2 20.60 -7.89 -46.88
N HIS A 3 20.09 -7.80 -48.12
CA HIS A 3 19.07 -6.83 -48.52
C HIS A 3 17.66 -7.38 -48.23
N PRO A 4 16.66 -6.50 -48.01
CA PRO A 4 15.30 -6.89 -47.65
C PRO A 4 14.42 -7.18 -48.86
N THR A 5 13.43 -8.04 -48.66
CA THR A 5 12.32 -8.32 -49.58
C THR A 5 11.18 -7.31 -49.40
N SER A 6 10.85 -6.61 -50.47
CA SER A 6 9.60 -5.86 -50.65
C SER A 6 8.46 -6.81 -51.05
N GLY A 7 7.26 -6.61 -50.50
CA GLY A 7 6.02 -7.22 -50.98
C GLY A 7 4.82 -6.46 -50.41
N THR A 8 4.24 -5.55 -51.20
CA THR A 8 3.01 -5.75 -51.99
C THR A 8 1.73 -5.63 -51.15
N GLY A 9 1.09 -4.45 -51.23
CA GLY A 9 -0.31 -4.29 -50.85
C GLY A 9 -1.26 -4.77 -51.95
N PRO A 10 -2.56 -4.89 -51.68
CA PRO A 10 -3.59 -4.93 -52.70
C PRO A 10 -4.47 -3.67 -52.73
N THR A 11 -4.72 -3.24 -53.96
CA THR A 11 -5.69 -2.26 -54.45
C THR A 11 -7.07 -2.89 -54.70
N GLY A 12 -8.11 -2.03 -54.72
CA GLY A 12 -9.43 -2.25 -55.34
C GLY A 12 -10.55 -2.54 -54.33
N THR A 13 -11.79 -2.07 -54.44
CA THR A 13 -12.60 -1.48 -55.54
C THR A 13 -13.88 -0.97 -54.82
N GLY A 14 -14.36 0.27 -54.95
CA GLY A 14 -15.15 0.78 -56.08
C GLY A 14 -16.65 0.51 -55.89
N THR A 15 -17.43 1.56 -55.59
CA THR A 15 -18.88 1.63 -55.87
C THR A 15 -19.21 3.08 -56.20
N GLY A 16 -19.46 3.33 -57.48
CA GLY A 16 -20.11 4.55 -57.95
C GLY A 16 -21.63 4.45 -57.78
N THR A 17 -22.27 5.59 -57.66
CA THR A 17 -23.69 5.75 -57.98
C THR A 17 -23.87 7.18 -58.46
N ASP A 18 -23.93 7.33 -59.78
CA ASP A 18 -24.38 8.53 -60.45
C ASP A 18 -25.91 8.59 -60.37
N SER A 19 -26.46 9.75 -60.02
CA SER A 19 -27.82 10.16 -60.37
C SER A 19 -27.93 11.68 -60.21
N GLU A 20 -27.75 12.38 -61.33
CA GLU A 20 -28.22 13.75 -61.52
C GLU A 20 -29.75 13.75 -61.58
N THR A 21 -30.38 14.68 -60.88
CA THR A 21 -31.66 15.26 -61.30
C THR A 21 -31.68 16.70 -60.79
N GLU A 22 -31.56 17.62 -61.73
CA GLU A 22 -31.75 19.06 -61.56
C GLU A 22 -33.22 19.37 -61.25
N SER A 23 -33.47 20.28 -60.32
CA SER A 23 -34.55 21.28 -60.41
C SER A 23 -34.31 22.40 -59.40
N GLU A 24 -34.06 23.57 -59.96
CA GLU A 24 -34.17 24.91 -59.38
C GLU A 24 -35.60 25.09 -58.76
N THR A 25 -35.91 25.97 -57.79
CA THR A 25 -35.48 27.36 -57.60
C THR A 25 -35.90 27.85 -56.20
N GLU A 26 -35.13 28.80 -55.67
CA GLU A 26 -35.59 30.02 -54.96
C GLU A 26 -35.76 30.05 -53.41
N THR A 27 -34.63 30.42 -52.77
CA THR A 27 -34.44 31.60 -51.90
C THR A 27 -35.14 31.68 -50.54
N GLY A 28 -34.34 31.51 -49.48
CA GLY A 28 -34.69 31.90 -48.11
C GLY A 28 -33.53 31.80 -47.11
N ALA A 29 -32.61 32.77 -47.16
CA ALA A 29 -31.76 33.32 -46.08
C ALA A 29 -31.26 32.41 -44.92
N GLY A 30 -29.94 32.26 -44.83
CA GLY A 30 -29.25 31.79 -43.62
C GLY A 30 -27.74 31.62 -43.77
N VAL A 31 -27.02 32.71 -44.08
CA VAL A 31 -25.55 32.74 -44.20
C VAL A 31 -24.91 32.59 -42.81
N ALA A 32 -24.56 31.35 -42.42
CA ALA A 32 -23.73 31.07 -41.23
C ALA A 32 -23.12 29.64 -41.21
N GLY A 33 -22.84 29.02 -42.36
CA GLY A 33 -22.50 27.58 -42.43
C GLY A 33 -21.09 27.19 -42.90
N GLU A 34 -20.48 27.96 -43.81
CA GLU A 34 -19.30 27.45 -44.54
C GLU A 34 -17.94 27.76 -43.87
N HIS A 35 -17.84 28.77 -43.01
CA HIS A 35 -16.55 29.12 -42.39
C HIS A 35 -16.10 28.17 -41.26
N GLY A 36 -16.99 27.35 -40.69
CA GLY A 36 -16.63 26.41 -39.62
C GLY A 36 -15.88 25.16 -40.11
N ALA A 37 -16.24 24.66 -41.28
CA ALA A 37 -15.63 23.47 -41.87
C ALA A 37 -14.19 23.74 -42.34
N ASP A 38 -13.96 24.90 -42.97
CA ASP A 38 -12.64 25.34 -43.44
C ASP A 38 -11.68 25.58 -42.27
N THR A 39 -12.15 26.16 -41.17
CA THR A 39 -11.29 26.44 -40.01
C THR A 39 -10.77 25.14 -39.37
N GLY A 40 -11.60 24.10 -39.29
CA GLY A 40 -11.18 22.79 -38.77
C GLY A 40 -10.18 22.07 -39.69
N GLN A 41 -10.27 22.27 -40.99
CA GLN A 41 -9.32 21.73 -41.95
C GLN A 41 -7.97 22.44 -41.87
N LEU A 42 -7.97 23.77 -41.79
CA LEU A 42 -6.77 24.59 -41.61
C LEU A 42 -6.04 24.28 -40.28
N LEU A 43 -6.78 24.06 -39.19
CA LEU A 43 -6.17 23.65 -37.92
C LEU A 43 -5.53 22.27 -38.01
N ARG A 44 -6.18 21.29 -38.64
CA ARG A 44 -5.61 19.95 -38.81
C ARG A 44 -4.35 19.97 -39.67
N GLU A 45 -4.32 20.80 -40.71
CA GLU A 45 -3.15 20.97 -41.57
C GLU A 45 -2.00 21.66 -40.81
N ALA A 46 -2.29 22.72 -40.06
CA ALA A 46 -1.30 23.40 -39.22
C ALA A 46 -0.74 22.50 -38.10
N PHE A 47 -1.56 21.68 -37.46
CA PHE A 47 -1.10 20.70 -36.47
C PHE A 47 -0.30 19.56 -37.10
N ALA A 48 -0.68 19.10 -38.29
CA ALA A 48 0.09 18.08 -39.01
C ALA A 48 1.48 18.63 -39.39
N GLU A 49 1.55 19.85 -39.91
CA GLU A 49 2.81 20.54 -40.23
C GLU A 49 3.70 20.71 -38.98
N ALA A 50 3.12 21.17 -37.87
CA ALA A 50 3.84 21.32 -36.62
C ALA A 50 4.34 19.97 -36.04
N ALA A 51 3.57 18.89 -36.19
CA ALA A 51 3.95 17.57 -35.72
C ALA A 51 5.15 17.00 -36.49
N TYR A 52 5.28 17.29 -37.79
CA TYR A 52 6.46 16.86 -38.58
C TYR A 52 7.74 17.61 -38.21
N GLY A 53 7.63 18.82 -37.62
CA GLY A 53 8.77 19.56 -37.08
C GLY A 53 9.24 19.10 -35.70
N PHE A 54 8.44 18.30 -34.98
CA PHE A 54 8.79 17.79 -33.67
C PHE A 54 9.64 16.53 -33.80
N THR A 55 10.97 16.69 -33.69
CA THR A 55 11.85 15.53 -33.49
C THR A 55 11.75 15.13 -32.01
N PRO A 56 11.18 13.95 -31.68
CA PRO A 56 11.09 13.52 -30.29
C PRO A 56 12.50 13.50 -29.70
N PRO A 57 12.68 14.00 -28.46
CA PRO A 57 13.96 13.86 -27.79
C PRO A 57 14.34 12.37 -27.76
N PRO A 58 15.63 12.05 -27.95
CA PRO A 58 16.07 10.66 -27.96
C PRO A 58 15.62 9.99 -26.67
N VAL A 59 14.84 8.90 -26.80
CA VAL A 59 14.37 8.14 -25.66
C VAL A 59 15.60 7.69 -24.87
N PRO A 60 15.70 8.01 -23.56
CA PRO A 60 16.88 7.68 -22.76
C PRO A 60 16.86 6.19 -22.39
N LEU A 61 16.98 5.33 -23.40
CA LEU A 61 16.96 3.88 -23.28
C LEU A 61 18.06 3.40 -22.32
N GLU A 62 19.21 4.09 -22.29
CA GLU A 62 20.28 3.79 -21.34
C GLU A 62 19.88 4.06 -19.89
N ALA A 63 19.08 5.11 -19.63
CA ALA A 63 18.60 5.41 -18.28
C ALA A 63 17.55 4.38 -17.85
N ILE A 64 16.61 4.04 -18.74
CA ILE A 64 15.58 3.02 -18.51
C ILE A 64 16.21 1.64 -18.31
N GLU A 65 17.20 1.27 -19.12
CA GLU A 65 17.92 0.00 -18.99
C GLU A 65 18.78 -0.04 -17.72
N ARG A 66 19.41 1.08 -17.34
CA ARG A 66 20.17 1.21 -16.09
C ARG A 66 19.25 1.07 -14.89
N ASP A 67 18.06 1.67 -14.91
CA ASP A 67 17.07 1.56 -13.83
C ASP A 67 16.49 0.14 -13.75
N GLY A 68 16.15 -0.45 -14.91
CA GLY A 68 15.72 -1.86 -15.00
C GLY A 68 16.78 -2.84 -14.49
N ARG A 69 18.06 -2.61 -14.81
CA ARG A 69 19.19 -3.42 -14.29
C ARG A 69 19.36 -3.27 -12.78
N ARG A 70 19.19 -2.07 -12.22
CA ARG A 70 19.22 -1.83 -10.76
C ARG A 70 18.08 -2.56 -10.05
N ARG A 71 16.84 -2.43 -10.54
CA ARG A 71 15.66 -3.14 -9.99
C ARG A 71 15.83 -4.67 -10.06
N ARG A 72 16.33 -5.21 -11.18
CA ARG A 72 16.56 -6.65 -11.33
C ARG A 72 17.68 -7.19 -10.43
N ARG A 73 18.74 -6.40 -10.20
CA ARG A 73 19.82 -6.78 -9.28
C ARG A 73 19.33 -6.85 -7.84
N ARG A 74 18.53 -5.87 -7.38
CA ARG A 74 17.92 -5.89 -6.03
C ARG A 74 17.04 -7.14 -5.80
N ARG A 75 16.26 -7.55 -6.82
CA ARG A 75 15.45 -8.79 -6.75
C ARG A 75 16.29 -10.07 -6.71
N ARG A 76 17.44 -10.10 -7.38
CA ARG A 76 18.32 -11.29 -7.42
C ARG A 76 19.16 -11.46 -6.15
N THR A 77 19.58 -10.38 -5.50
CA THR A 77 20.28 -10.46 -4.21
C THR A 77 19.38 -11.00 -3.10
N ALA A 78 18.08 -10.68 -3.12
CA ALA A 78 17.11 -11.26 -2.20
C ALA A 78 16.90 -12.77 -2.44
N ALA A 79 16.83 -13.21 -3.71
CA ALA A 79 16.59 -14.62 -4.04
C ALA A 79 17.80 -15.54 -3.78
N VAL A 80 19.04 -15.04 -3.91
CA VAL A 80 20.25 -15.87 -3.70
C VAL A 80 20.57 -16.06 -2.21
N GLY A 81 20.21 -15.10 -1.34
CA GLY A 81 20.39 -15.23 0.11
C GLY A 81 19.54 -16.34 0.74
N ALA A 82 18.27 -16.45 0.32
CA ALA A 82 17.34 -17.45 0.83
C ALA A 82 17.74 -18.91 0.48
N GLY A 83 18.32 -19.12 -0.72
CA GLY A 83 18.72 -20.46 -1.16
C GLY A 83 19.99 -21.02 -0.49
N CYS A 84 21.00 -20.17 -0.26
CA CYS A 84 22.24 -20.62 0.39
C CYS A 84 22.11 -20.84 1.90
N GLY A 85 21.26 -20.06 2.59
CA GLY A 85 20.99 -20.26 4.01
C GLY A 85 20.34 -21.62 4.30
N LEU A 86 19.36 -22.01 3.48
CA LEU A 86 18.64 -23.28 3.62
C LEU A 86 19.52 -24.53 3.39
N LEU A 87 20.60 -24.42 2.60
CA LEU A 87 21.52 -25.55 2.38
C LEU A 87 22.57 -25.72 3.49
N LEU A 88 22.98 -24.65 4.18
CA LEU A 88 24.03 -24.73 5.19
C LEU A 88 23.51 -25.09 6.59
N ILE A 89 22.27 -24.74 6.92
CA ILE A 89 21.63 -25.04 8.22
C ILE A 89 21.58 -26.55 8.54
N PRO A 90 21.12 -27.45 7.64
CA PRO A 90 21.05 -28.88 7.96
C PRO A 90 22.44 -29.53 8.14
N LEU A 91 23.49 -29.02 7.49
CA LEU A 91 24.85 -29.55 7.63
C LEU A 91 25.44 -29.23 9.02
N VAL A 92 25.19 -28.03 9.54
CA VAL A 92 25.64 -27.61 10.87
C VAL A 92 24.90 -28.39 11.95
N VAL A 93 23.59 -28.60 11.81
CA VAL A 93 22.77 -29.38 12.75
C VAL A 93 23.19 -30.85 12.78
N ALA A 94 23.53 -31.45 11.64
CA ALA A 94 24.02 -32.82 11.57
C ALA A 94 25.41 -33.02 12.21
N LEU A 95 26.25 -31.97 12.23
CA LEU A 95 27.58 -32.02 12.84
C LEU A 95 27.54 -31.78 14.36
N THR A 96 26.56 -31.05 14.89
CA THR A 96 26.46 -30.73 16.33
C THR A 96 25.60 -31.71 17.14
N LEU A 97 24.72 -32.48 16.50
CA LEU A 97 23.82 -33.42 17.18
C LEU A 97 24.27 -34.89 17.12
N ARG A 98 25.55 -35.20 16.90
CA ARG A 98 26.03 -36.59 17.11
C ARG A 98 25.87 -36.95 18.59
N PRO A 99 24.98 -37.89 18.95
CA PRO A 99 24.92 -38.42 20.30
C PRO A 99 26.07 -39.40 20.46
N ASP A 100 26.99 -39.11 21.37
CA ASP A 100 27.86 -40.15 21.92
C ASP A 100 26.98 -41.08 22.78
N ASP A 101 26.70 -42.28 22.28
CA ASP A 101 26.04 -43.36 23.02
C ASP A 101 27.06 -44.05 23.94
N PRO A 102 26.87 -44.05 25.28
CA PRO A 102 27.44 -45.08 26.12
C PRO A 102 26.46 -46.25 26.26
N SER A 103 26.92 -47.42 25.83
CA SER A 103 26.47 -48.77 26.14
C SER A 103 25.48 -48.89 27.31
N SER A 104 24.25 -49.31 27.02
CA SER A 104 23.37 -49.90 28.03
C SER A 104 23.31 -51.42 27.84
N THR A 105 23.81 -52.08 28.88
CA THR A 105 23.88 -53.53 29.01
C THR A 105 22.48 -54.12 29.23
N VAL A 106 22.24 -55.22 28.53
CA VAL A 106 21.14 -56.17 28.65
C VAL A 106 20.75 -56.46 30.10
N GLN A 107 19.45 -56.37 30.43
CA GLN A 107 18.88 -57.01 31.62
C GLN A 107 17.62 -57.82 31.24
N PRO A 108 17.52 -59.11 31.63
CA PRO A 108 16.43 -59.98 31.21
C PRO A 108 15.16 -59.89 32.08
N MET A 109 14.07 -60.20 31.41
CA MET A 109 12.64 -60.33 31.74
C MET A 109 12.25 -60.87 33.13
N ALA A 110 11.20 -60.30 33.73
CA ALA A 110 10.35 -60.94 34.74
C ALA A 110 8.85 -60.57 34.57
N PRO A 111 7.88 -61.46 34.94
CA PRO A 111 6.46 -61.40 34.55
C PRO A 111 5.54 -60.67 35.55
N PRO A 112 4.23 -60.49 35.25
CA PRO A 112 3.37 -59.48 35.88
C PRO A 112 2.70 -59.97 37.18
N GLN A 113 2.45 -59.05 38.11
CA GLN A 113 1.53 -59.24 39.23
C GLN A 113 0.48 -58.13 39.31
N ALA A 114 -0.71 -58.54 39.77
CA ALA A 114 -1.99 -57.86 39.65
C ALA A 114 -2.33 -56.94 40.85
N SER A 115 -3.27 -56.03 40.56
CA SER A 115 -4.31 -55.44 41.43
C SER A 115 -3.94 -54.78 42.76
N ALA A 116 -4.30 -53.50 42.91
CA ALA A 116 -5.22 -53.06 43.95
C ALA A 116 -5.73 -51.63 43.71
N ASP A 117 -7.05 -51.49 43.81
CA ASP A 117 -7.81 -50.27 44.07
C ASP A 117 -7.16 -49.34 45.09
N ARG A 118 -7.32 -48.01 44.88
CA ARG A 118 -7.76 -47.07 45.93
C ARG A 118 -8.06 -45.68 45.34
N SER A 119 -9.33 -45.32 45.50
CA SER A 119 -9.88 -43.96 45.40
C SER A 119 -9.26 -43.03 46.46
N PRO A 120 -9.16 -41.70 46.19
CA PRO A 120 -9.98 -40.77 46.99
C PRO A 120 -10.54 -39.55 46.23
N SER A 121 -11.74 -39.14 46.68
CA SER A 121 -12.44 -37.83 46.55
C SER A 121 -11.62 -36.67 47.21
N PRO A 122 -11.88 -35.34 47.05
CA PRO A 122 -13.11 -34.65 46.59
C PRO A 122 -12.98 -33.40 45.69
N THR A 123 -14.16 -32.90 45.30
CA THR A 123 -14.59 -31.65 44.62
C THR A 123 -13.95 -30.34 45.12
N PRO A 124 -13.80 -29.34 44.23
CA PRO A 124 -14.52 -28.08 44.47
C PRO A 124 -15.20 -27.44 43.24
N THR A 125 -16.34 -26.83 43.52
CA THR A 125 -17.17 -25.92 42.73
C THR A 125 -16.45 -24.62 42.34
N PRO A 126 -16.79 -24.02 41.18
CA PRO A 126 -16.93 -22.57 41.16
C PRO A 126 -18.32 -22.12 40.70
N THR A 127 -18.94 -21.29 41.55
CA THR A 127 -20.14 -20.50 41.32
C THR A 127 -19.71 -19.04 41.31
N SER A 128 -20.09 -18.28 40.28
CA SER A 128 -20.67 -16.92 40.34
C SER A 128 -20.34 -16.12 39.07
N THR A 129 -21.35 -16.03 38.22
CA THR A 129 -21.66 -14.92 37.31
C THR A 129 -21.59 -13.56 38.02
N PRO A 130 -21.02 -12.51 37.40
CA PRO A 130 -21.43 -11.14 37.70
C PRO A 130 -22.30 -10.54 36.59
N THR A 131 -23.47 -10.06 37.02
CA THR A 131 -24.39 -9.17 36.30
C THR A 131 -23.80 -7.75 36.21
N PRO A 132 -23.95 -7.00 35.10
CA PRO A 132 -23.54 -5.61 35.04
C PRO A 132 -24.60 -4.68 35.67
N THR A 133 -24.21 -3.95 36.72
CA THR A 133 -24.99 -2.84 37.28
C THR A 133 -24.64 -1.56 36.52
N ARG A 134 -25.63 -1.05 35.80
CA ARG A 134 -25.69 0.31 35.27
C ARG A 134 -26.06 1.27 36.41
N SER A 135 -25.31 2.34 36.61
CA SER A 135 -25.78 3.54 37.34
C SER A 135 -24.98 4.77 36.92
N SER A 136 -25.73 5.76 36.45
CA SER A 136 -25.33 7.14 36.16
C SER A 136 -25.18 7.92 37.47
N GLU A 137 -24.23 8.85 37.56
CA GLU A 137 -24.47 10.31 37.73
C GLU A 137 -23.22 11.10 38.14
N SER A 138 -23.03 12.20 37.40
CA SER A 138 -22.57 13.54 37.79
C SER A 138 -22.12 13.78 39.24
N THR A 139 -20.94 14.41 39.41
CA THR A 139 -20.75 15.64 40.21
C THR A 139 -19.30 16.14 40.05
N GLY A 140 -19.14 17.44 39.74
CA GLY A 140 -17.85 18.11 39.63
C GLY A 140 -17.17 18.37 40.97
N GLY A 141 -15.86 18.59 40.93
CA GLY A 141 -15.06 18.97 42.10
C GLY A 141 -13.60 19.23 41.74
N SER A 142 -13.24 20.51 41.71
CA SER A 142 -11.91 21.07 41.48
C SER A 142 -10.97 20.85 42.68
N GLY A 143 -9.67 20.59 42.42
CA GLY A 143 -8.64 20.56 43.47
C GLY A 143 -7.23 20.17 42.96
N SER A 144 -6.41 21.20 42.70
CA SER A 144 -4.94 21.22 42.52
C SER A 144 -4.19 20.27 43.49
N THR A 145 -3.10 19.57 43.13
CA THR A 145 -1.73 20.14 43.01
C THR A 145 -0.73 19.06 42.56
N GLY A 146 0.11 19.39 41.56
CA GLY A 146 1.53 18.99 41.52
C GLY A 146 1.93 17.64 40.93
N ALA A 147 2.29 17.61 39.65
CA ALA A 147 3.59 17.13 39.17
C ALA A 147 3.69 17.27 37.63
N THR A 148 4.79 17.88 37.21
CA THR A 148 5.37 17.95 35.86
C THR A 148 5.12 16.73 34.97
N GLY A 149 4.43 16.98 33.86
CA GLY A 149 4.24 16.04 32.76
C GLY A 149 3.14 16.55 31.84
N VAL A 150 3.46 17.52 30.98
CA VAL A 150 2.62 17.75 29.79
C VAL A 150 2.79 16.50 28.94
N PHE A 151 1.92 15.51 29.14
CA PHE A 151 1.70 14.47 28.15
C PHE A 151 0.93 15.14 27.01
N THR A 152 1.66 15.63 26.02
CA THR A 152 1.09 15.99 24.73
C THR A 152 0.33 14.77 24.20
N PRO A 153 -0.93 14.89 23.75
CA PRO A 153 -1.69 13.79 23.19
C PRO A 153 -0.85 13.04 22.14
N GLY A 154 -0.86 11.70 22.24
CA GLY A 154 -0.17 10.82 21.30
C GLY A 154 -0.62 11.12 19.87
N ALA A 155 0.33 11.11 18.95
CA ALA A 155 0.12 11.42 17.54
C ALA A 155 -1.14 10.77 16.96
N GLY A 156 -1.96 11.50 16.19
CA GLY A 156 -2.99 10.91 15.32
C GLY A 156 -4.23 10.25 15.97
N GLN A 157 -5.23 9.99 15.13
CA GLN A 157 -6.47 9.30 15.51
C GLN A 157 -6.33 7.78 15.36
N VAL A 158 -7.10 7.00 16.12
CA VAL A 158 -7.15 5.54 15.99
C VAL A 158 -8.58 5.10 15.73
N ARG A 159 -8.78 4.30 14.70
CA ARG A 159 -10.07 3.66 14.39
C ARG A 159 -9.89 2.15 14.36
N ILE A 160 -10.70 1.46 15.15
CA ILE A 160 -10.86 0.01 15.05
C ILE A 160 -11.94 -0.25 14.01
N VAL A 161 -11.63 -1.05 13.00
CA VAL A 161 -12.52 -1.38 11.88
C VAL A 161 -12.82 -2.87 11.87
N ALA A 162 -13.98 -3.25 11.34
CA ALA A 162 -14.26 -4.64 11.00
C ALA A 162 -13.48 -5.04 9.73
N VAL A 163 -13.33 -6.35 9.53
CA VAL A 163 -12.85 -6.91 8.26
C VAL A 163 -13.77 -6.40 7.13
N ASP A 164 -13.16 -5.96 6.03
CA ASP A 164 -13.84 -5.39 4.85
C ASP A 164 -14.62 -4.08 5.09
N GLU A 165 -14.53 -3.48 6.29
CA GLU A 165 -15.10 -2.15 6.53
C GLU A 165 -14.30 -1.10 5.75
N ARG A 166 -15.00 -0.42 4.82
CA ARG A 166 -14.42 0.67 4.01
C ARG A 166 -14.38 1.97 4.81
N VAL A 167 -13.21 2.59 4.81
CA VAL A 167 -12.94 3.92 5.36
C VAL A 167 -12.56 4.85 4.21
N THR A 168 -13.36 5.89 4.00
CA THR A 168 -13.07 6.92 3.00
C THR A 168 -12.30 8.06 3.67
N THR A 169 -11.16 8.45 3.08
CA THR A 169 -10.40 9.62 3.51
C THR A 169 -11.09 10.91 3.05
N GLU A 170 -10.65 12.06 3.56
CA GLU A 170 -11.18 13.36 3.13
C GLU A 170 -11.00 13.59 1.62
N GLN A 171 -9.93 13.05 1.03
CA GLN A 171 -9.64 13.18 -0.40
C GLN A 171 -10.26 12.06 -1.24
N GLY A 172 -11.13 11.24 -0.66
CA GLY A 172 -11.91 10.23 -1.37
C GLY A 172 -11.26 8.85 -1.48
N THR A 173 -9.97 8.65 -1.15
CA THR A 173 -9.35 7.32 -1.13
C THR A 173 -10.14 6.39 -0.20
N GLU A 174 -10.56 5.22 -0.70
CA GLU A 174 -11.17 4.17 0.12
C GLU A 174 -10.09 3.20 0.60
N LEU A 175 -10.08 2.89 1.91
CA LEU A 175 -9.18 1.95 2.56
C LEU A 175 -9.99 0.88 3.27
N TRP A 176 -9.59 -0.39 3.18
CA TRP A 176 -10.16 -1.45 4.01
C TRP A 176 -9.11 -2.51 4.32
N LEU A 177 -9.33 -3.20 5.44
CA LEU A 177 -8.42 -4.21 5.95
C LEU A 177 -9.09 -5.58 5.85
N THR A 178 -8.35 -6.54 5.35
CA THR A 178 -8.67 -7.98 5.42
C THR A 178 -7.68 -8.66 6.35
N GLU A 179 -7.91 -9.93 6.70
CA GLU A 179 -6.91 -10.72 7.45
C GLU A 179 -5.59 -10.84 6.68
N ASP A 180 -5.65 -10.77 5.35
CA ASP A 180 -4.51 -10.96 4.45
C ASP A 180 -3.73 -9.67 4.15
N GLY A 181 -4.31 -8.49 4.41
CA GLY A 181 -3.60 -7.22 4.24
C GLY A 181 -4.47 -5.99 3.99
N LYS A 182 -3.87 -4.98 3.37
CA LYS A 182 -4.51 -3.70 3.05
C LYS A 182 -5.03 -3.71 1.63
N HIS A 183 -6.27 -3.27 1.47
CA HIS A 183 -6.81 -2.89 0.18
C HIS A 183 -7.09 -1.40 0.10
N TRP A 184 -7.06 -0.85 -1.11
CA TRP A 184 -7.44 0.54 -1.34
C TRP A 184 -8.00 0.76 -2.75
N ARG A 185 -8.65 1.91 -2.92
CA ARG A 185 -8.94 2.51 -4.22
C ARG A 185 -8.74 4.00 -4.14
N ASP A 186 -8.01 4.54 -5.11
CA ASP A 186 -7.91 5.97 -5.28
C ASP A 186 -8.99 6.46 -6.25
N PRO A 187 -9.59 7.63 -5.98
CA PRO A 187 -10.41 8.30 -6.96
C PRO A 187 -9.51 8.82 -8.09
N ASP A 188 -10.02 8.73 -9.31
CA ASP A 188 -9.44 9.38 -10.47
C ASP A 188 -9.46 10.90 -10.25
N PRO A 189 -8.34 11.60 -10.46
CA PRO A 189 -8.21 13.01 -10.10
C PRO A 189 -9.08 13.92 -10.97
N ASP A 190 -9.42 13.52 -12.19
CA ASP A 190 -10.16 14.34 -13.16
C ASP A 190 -11.67 14.09 -13.06
N THR A 191 -12.05 12.82 -12.89
CA THR A 191 -13.45 12.38 -12.94
C THR A 191 -14.04 12.11 -11.55
N GLY A 192 -13.20 11.92 -10.54
CA GLY A 192 -13.60 11.49 -9.19
C GLY A 192 -14.10 10.03 -9.13
N ALA A 193 -14.10 9.30 -10.24
CA ALA A 193 -14.52 7.91 -10.29
C ALA A 193 -13.42 7.01 -9.72
N PHE A 194 -13.79 5.92 -9.04
CA PHE A 194 -12.80 5.02 -8.47
C PHE A 194 -12.06 4.20 -9.53
N GLY A 195 -10.74 4.09 -9.37
CA GLY A 195 -9.92 3.11 -10.06
C GLY A 195 -10.18 1.66 -9.61
N PRO A 196 -9.41 0.69 -10.12
CA PRO A 196 -9.52 -0.70 -9.70
C PRO A 196 -9.14 -0.88 -8.22
N ASP A 197 -9.72 -1.88 -7.58
CA ASP A 197 -9.31 -2.33 -6.24
C ASP A 197 -7.83 -2.75 -6.26
N GLU A 198 -7.03 -2.12 -5.43
CA GLU A 198 -5.62 -2.43 -5.22
C GLU A 198 -5.42 -3.17 -3.89
N PHE A 199 -4.31 -3.89 -3.79
CA PHE A 199 -4.02 -4.76 -2.66
C PHE A 199 -2.54 -4.80 -2.33
N ARG A 200 -2.23 -4.75 -1.03
CA ARG A 200 -0.91 -5.00 -0.47
C ARG A 200 -1.04 -6.14 0.54
N SER A 201 -0.52 -7.30 0.13
CA SER A 201 -0.48 -8.49 0.97
C SER A 201 0.47 -8.32 2.14
N LEU A 202 0.03 -8.84 3.28
CA LEU A 202 0.83 -9.07 4.48
C LEU A 202 1.42 -10.49 4.51
N VAL A 203 0.77 -11.43 3.82
CA VAL A 203 1.00 -12.89 3.98
C VAL A 203 1.73 -13.55 2.81
N ASP A 204 2.01 -12.81 1.72
CA ASP A 204 2.67 -13.34 0.52
C ASP A 204 4.19 -13.58 0.68
N GLY A 205 4.76 -13.24 1.85
CA GLY A 205 6.18 -13.37 2.15
C GLY A 205 7.06 -12.26 1.57
N ASN A 206 6.49 -11.22 0.95
CA ASN A 206 7.26 -10.05 0.49
C ASN A 206 7.56 -9.05 1.61
N LEU A 207 6.91 -9.19 2.77
CA LEU A 207 7.16 -8.39 3.97
C LEU A 207 7.77 -9.31 5.05
N ASP A 208 8.86 -8.86 5.66
CA ASP A 208 9.38 -9.51 6.85
C ASP A 208 8.58 -9.04 8.07
N THR A 209 7.58 -9.82 8.47
CA THR A 209 6.72 -9.50 9.62
C THR A 209 7.33 -9.91 10.95
N THR A 210 8.56 -10.43 10.97
CA THR A 210 9.26 -10.77 12.21
C THR A 210 9.84 -9.53 12.90
N GLU A 211 10.09 -8.47 12.12
CA GLU A 211 10.56 -7.17 12.59
C GLU A 211 9.53 -6.07 12.29
N PRO A 212 9.48 -5.00 13.11
CA PRO A 212 8.65 -3.85 12.81
C PRO A 212 9.02 -3.19 11.48
N GLY A 213 8.03 -2.87 10.66
CA GLY A 213 8.26 -2.20 9.39
C GLY A 213 7.05 -1.42 8.88
N LEU A 214 7.28 -0.63 7.85
CA LEU A 214 6.27 0.17 7.16
C LEU A 214 6.32 -0.02 5.64
N THR A 215 5.19 0.21 4.99
CA THR A 215 5.14 0.50 3.55
C THR A 215 4.59 1.90 3.34
N MET A 216 4.76 2.44 2.14
CA MET A 216 4.13 3.70 1.74
C MET A 216 3.55 3.57 0.34
N GLN A 217 2.35 4.11 0.19
CA GLN A 217 1.67 4.37 -1.07
C GLN A 217 1.09 5.78 -0.97
N GLY A 218 0.91 6.44 -2.10
CA GLY A 218 0.30 7.75 -2.11
C GLY A 218 -0.22 8.13 -3.48
N SER A 219 -1.24 8.97 -3.47
CA SER A 219 -1.89 9.52 -4.64
C SER A 219 -2.15 11.01 -4.40
N GLY A 220 -2.21 11.80 -5.47
CA GLY A 220 -2.48 13.23 -5.39
C GLY A 220 -1.52 14.08 -6.22
N SER A 221 -1.48 15.38 -5.92
CA SER A 221 -0.73 16.36 -6.69
C SER A 221 -0.19 17.46 -5.78
N ALA A 222 0.75 18.26 -6.30
CA ALA A 222 1.27 19.42 -5.60
C ALA A 222 0.18 20.45 -5.24
N THR A 223 -0.85 20.58 -6.10
CA THR A 223 -1.92 21.56 -5.91
C THR A 223 -2.93 21.10 -4.85
N SER A 224 -3.35 19.83 -4.90
CA SER A 224 -4.32 19.25 -3.97
C SER A 224 -3.69 18.72 -2.67
N GLY A 225 -2.37 18.56 -2.66
CA GLY A 225 -1.67 17.71 -1.70
C GLY A 225 -1.82 16.22 -2.04
N TYR A 226 -1.17 15.39 -1.23
CA TYR A 226 -1.06 13.95 -1.39
C TYR A 226 -1.73 13.23 -0.24
N THR A 227 -2.60 12.28 -0.55
CA THR A 227 -3.08 11.28 0.41
C THR A 227 -2.06 10.17 0.48
N VAL A 228 -1.44 10.01 1.63
CA VAL A 228 -0.40 9.01 1.86
C VAL A 228 -0.93 7.97 2.83
N HIS A 229 -0.66 6.71 2.55
CA HIS A 229 -1.20 5.61 3.32
C HIS A 229 -0.32 4.36 3.17
N GLY A 230 -0.26 3.52 4.19
CA GLY A 230 0.67 2.40 4.22
C GLY A 230 0.35 1.37 5.29
N LEU A 231 0.97 0.19 5.18
CA LEU A 231 0.93 -0.79 6.25
C LEU A 231 1.98 -0.42 7.30
N PHE A 232 1.66 -0.66 8.57
CA PHE A 232 2.67 -0.95 9.59
C PHE A 232 2.48 -2.40 10.02
N TYR A 233 3.57 -3.12 10.29
CA TYR A 233 3.52 -4.55 10.58
C TYR A 233 4.67 -4.96 11.51
N GLY A 234 4.63 -6.19 12.02
CA GLY A 234 5.67 -6.77 12.87
C GLY A 234 5.77 -6.16 14.26
N VAL A 235 4.80 -5.31 14.64
CA VAL A 235 4.78 -4.65 15.95
C VAL A 235 4.29 -5.60 17.05
N ARG A 236 4.60 -5.25 18.30
CA ARG A 236 4.26 -6.08 19.49
C ARG A 236 3.32 -5.39 20.46
N THR A 237 3.04 -4.11 20.22
CA THR A 237 2.10 -3.31 21.00
C THR A 237 1.14 -2.62 20.06
N ALA A 238 -0.05 -2.38 20.57
CA ALA A 238 -1.15 -1.87 19.80
C ALA A 238 -0.88 -0.41 19.40
N ALA A 239 -0.81 -0.12 18.09
CA ALA A 239 -0.61 1.23 17.58
C ALA A 239 -1.70 2.21 18.05
N ALA A 240 -1.30 3.29 18.71
CA ALA A 240 -2.20 4.33 19.20
C ALA A 240 -2.05 5.64 18.43
N GLY A 241 -1.16 5.69 17.44
CA GLY A 241 -0.87 6.94 16.78
C GLY A 241 0.12 6.87 15.63
N VAL A 242 0.13 7.90 14.78
CA VAL A 242 1.08 8.04 13.68
C VAL A 242 1.42 9.50 13.40
N ARG A 243 2.71 9.79 13.19
CA ARG A 243 3.22 11.03 12.61
C ARG A 243 3.79 10.77 11.24
N ILE A 244 3.54 11.71 10.35
CA ILE A 244 4.03 11.69 8.98
C ILE A 244 4.77 13.01 8.79
N THR A 245 6.06 12.91 8.47
CA THR A 245 6.89 14.05 8.12
C THR A 245 6.89 14.16 6.60
N ALA A 246 6.27 15.23 6.08
CA ALA A 246 6.27 15.54 4.65
C ALA A 246 7.70 15.82 4.15
N TYR A 247 7.87 15.80 2.82
CA TYR A 247 9.17 16.04 2.19
C TYR A 247 9.84 17.36 2.60
N ASP A 248 9.06 18.41 2.89
CA ASP A 248 9.56 19.71 3.33
C ASP A 248 9.83 19.80 4.85
N GLY A 249 9.70 18.68 5.57
CA GLY A 249 9.86 18.61 7.03
C GLY A 249 8.60 18.94 7.83
N THR A 250 7.49 19.29 7.17
CA THR A 250 6.22 19.54 7.86
C THR A 250 5.69 18.25 8.48
N VAL A 251 5.42 18.27 9.78
CA VAL A 251 4.88 17.11 10.50
C VAL A 251 3.35 17.21 10.58
N VAL A 252 2.68 16.14 10.16
CA VAL A 252 1.23 15.97 10.31
C VAL A 252 0.91 14.74 11.15
N ASP A 253 -0.13 14.86 11.98
CA ASP A 253 -0.71 13.73 12.69
C ASP A 253 -1.69 13.00 11.76
N GLY A 254 -1.48 11.71 11.54
CA GLY A 254 -2.32 10.90 10.67
C GLY A 254 -3.41 10.13 11.41
N THR A 255 -3.94 9.09 10.78
CA THR A 255 -4.90 8.16 11.37
C THR A 255 -4.39 6.73 11.24
N VAL A 256 -4.56 5.95 12.30
CA VAL A 256 -4.29 4.52 12.36
C VAL A 256 -5.60 3.74 12.25
N LEU A 257 -5.66 2.80 11.32
CA LEU A 257 -6.71 1.80 11.20
C LEU A 257 -6.18 0.45 11.68
N ARG A 258 -6.97 -0.26 12.51
CA ARG A 258 -6.65 -1.62 12.97
C ARG A 258 -7.87 -2.51 12.92
N LEU A 259 -7.67 -3.78 12.64
CA LEU A 259 -8.70 -4.79 12.86
C LEU A 259 -8.92 -5.01 14.37
N ARG A 260 -10.15 -5.36 14.73
CA ARG A 260 -10.49 -5.69 16.11
C ARG A 260 -9.73 -6.93 16.58
N GLY A 261 -8.94 -6.79 17.64
CA GLY A 261 -8.19 -7.89 18.24
C GLY A 261 -6.83 -8.16 17.59
N ASP A 262 -6.52 -7.52 16.45
CA ASP A 262 -5.19 -7.54 15.86
C ASP A 262 -4.38 -6.33 16.36
N THR A 263 -3.21 -6.62 16.91
CA THR A 263 -2.26 -5.60 17.37
C THR A 263 -0.91 -5.70 16.68
N GLY A 264 -0.71 -6.66 15.78
CA GLY A 264 0.58 -6.92 15.12
C GLY A 264 0.81 -6.11 13.86
N TRP A 265 -0.26 -5.56 13.28
CA TRP A 265 -0.21 -4.72 12.09
C TRP A 265 -1.44 -3.80 11.99
N GLY A 266 -1.44 -2.94 10.99
CA GLY A 266 -2.57 -2.13 10.60
C GLY A 266 -2.21 -1.21 9.44
N VAL A 267 -3.06 -0.21 9.21
CA VAL A 267 -2.86 0.80 8.17
C VAL A 267 -2.70 2.16 8.83
N TYR A 268 -1.81 2.98 8.31
CA TYR A 268 -1.80 4.42 8.58
C TYR A 268 -2.25 5.17 7.33
N TYR A 269 -2.84 6.34 7.51
CA TYR A 269 -3.04 7.30 6.42
C TYR A 269 -2.99 8.74 6.93
N GLY A 270 -2.73 9.68 6.02
CA GLY A 270 -2.78 11.11 6.28
C GLY A 270 -2.75 11.90 4.98
N HIS A 271 -2.89 13.22 5.10
CA HIS A 271 -2.77 14.14 3.98
C HIS A 271 -1.59 15.07 4.22
N VAL A 272 -0.70 15.14 3.23
CA VAL A 272 0.49 16.01 3.27
C VAL A 272 0.45 16.98 2.10
N LYS A 273 0.97 18.19 2.32
CA LYS A 273 1.21 19.15 1.26
C LYS A 273 2.70 19.28 1.04
N VAL A 274 3.10 19.38 -0.22
CA VAL A 274 4.46 19.66 -0.62
C VAL A 274 4.44 20.96 -1.43
N PRO A 275 5.30 21.94 -1.15
CA PRO A 275 5.43 23.14 -1.96
C PRO A 275 5.59 22.80 -3.44
N GLU A 276 4.85 23.52 -4.28
CA GLU A 276 4.77 23.22 -5.72
C GLU A 276 6.13 23.30 -6.44
N GLU A 277 7.01 24.19 -5.96
CA GLU A 277 8.39 24.28 -6.43
C GLU A 277 9.18 23.00 -6.15
N LEU A 278 9.02 22.44 -4.95
CA LEU A 278 9.67 21.18 -4.57
C LEU A 278 9.10 20.01 -5.35
N ALA A 279 7.77 19.93 -5.50
CA ALA A 279 7.12 18.85 -6.23
C ALA A 279 7.47 18.81 -7.73
N ARG A 280 7.92 19.94 -8.31
CA ARG A 280 8.43 20.02 -9.69
C ARG A 280 9.92 19.70 -9.80
N SER A 281 10.63 19.57 -8.70
CA SER A 281 12.06 19.23 -8.70
C SER A 281 12.27 17.82 -9.25
N LEU A 282 13.37 17.61 -9.96
CA LEU A 282 13.80 16.27 -10.38
C LEU A 282 14.22 15.40 -9.19
N ASP A 283 14.52 16.02 -8.06
CA ASP A 283 14.89 15.33 -6.81
C ASP A 283 13.67 14.89 -6.01
N PHE A 284 12.46 15.31 -6.40
CA PHE A 284 11.22 14.90 -5.75
C PHE A 284 10.89 13.45 -6.09
N GLN A 285 11.17 12.56 -5.14
CA GLN A 285 10.88 11.13 -5.28
C GLN A 285 9.57 10.76 -4.59
N ASP A 286 9.38 11.23 -3.36
CA ASP A 286 8.24 10.89 -2.53
C ASP A 286 7.75 12.10 -1.72
N PRO A 287 6.44 12.23 -1.46
CA PRO A 287 5.87 13.36 -0.71
C PRO A 287 6.16 13.31 0.80
N VAL A 288 6.77 12.24 1.28
CA VAL A 288 7.01 11.94 2.70
C VAL A 288 8.48 11.65 2.89
N HIS A 289 9.05 12.23 3.94
CA HIS A 289 10.40 11.95 4.40
C HIS A 289 10.42 10.86 5.46
N GLU A 290 9.44 10.83 6.37
CA GLU A 290 9.47 9.90 7.49
C GLU A 290 8.04 9.54 7.94
N VAL A 291 7.86 8.31 8.41
CA VAL A 291 6.65 7.91 9.14
C VAL A 291 7.05 7.20 10.42
N ALA A 292 6.45 7.65 11.54
CA ALA A 292 6.61 7.03 12.85
C ALA A 292 5.25 6.65 13.43
N VAL A 293 5.11 5.38 13.82
CA VAL A 293 3.91 4.84 14.48
C VAL A 293 4.21 4.66 15.97
N TYR A 294 3.28 5.08 16.81
CA TYR A 294 3.43 5.13 18.26
C TYR A 294 2.45 4.21 18.96
N ASP A 295 2.81 3.70 20.14
CA ASP A 295 1.87 3.09 21.08
C ASP A 295 1.20 4.12 21.99
N ALA A 296 0.31 3.64 22.87
CA ALA A 296 -0.47 4.49 23.78
C ALA A 296 0.38 5.24 24.82
N ASN A 297 1.63 4.83 25.02
CA ASN A 297 2.57 5.51 25.91
C ASN A 297 3.45 6.52 25.17
N GLY A 298 3.24 6.71 23.86
CA GLY A 298 4.06 7.57 23.01
C GLY A 298 5.40 6.94 22.61
N LYS A 299 5.58 5.63 22.82
CA LYS A 299 6.79 4.93 22.34
C LYS A 299 6.65 4.64 20.85
N VAL A 300 7.71 4.89 20.08
CA VAL A 300 7.81 4.47 18.67
C VAL A 300 7.84 2.94 18.59
N ILE A 301 6.95 2.38 17.76
CA ILE A 301 6.82 0.93 17.57
C ILE A 301 7.15 0.47 16.15
N ALA A 302 7.09 1.39 15.18
CA ALA A 302 7.61 1.21 13.83
C ALA A 302 7.98 2.59 13.30
N GLU A 303 9.07 2.67 12.55
CA GLU A 303 9.56 3.91 11.94
C GLU A 303 10.22 3.60 10.60
N MET A 304 10.11 4.50 9.64
CA MET A 304 10.78 4.39 8.36
C MET A 304 11.09 5.76 7.78
N ASP A 305 12.35 5.93 7.40
CA ASP A 305 12.83 7.05 6.60
C ASP A 305 12.66 6.70 5.10
N PHE A 306 11.92 7.54 4.39
CA PHE A 306 11.67 7.50 2.95
C PHE A 306 12.48 8.58 2.20
N GLY A 307 13.28 9.36 2.92
CA GLY A 307 14.20 10.33 2.36
C GLY A 307 15.32 9.68 1.51
N PRO A 308 16.00 10.49 0.68
CA PRO A 308 17.07 10.04 -0.21
C PRO A 308 18.38 9.62 0.49
#